data_AF-A0A497T3E6-F1
#
_entry.id   AF-A0A497T3E6-F1
#
_cell.length_a   1.000
_cell.length_b   1.000
_cell.length_c   1.000
_cell.angle_alpha   90.00
_cell.angle_beta   90.00
_cell.angle_gamma   90.00
#
_symmetry.space_group_name_H-M   'P 1'
#
loop_
_entity.id
_entity.type
_entity.pdbx_description
1 polymer ?
#
loop_
_entity_poly.entity_id
_entity_poly.type
_entity_poly.pdbx_seq_one_letter_code
_entity_poly.pdbx_strand_id
1 'polypeptide(L)'
;MREKKDVESSFLFEICNKGLFLSPYPEKIFSEYLKKSLSPYLLIKYSTKNLHEKDKKKLLRNVKKIADKNSKIGKGVLLIKKEKFEKLKELMDSIKADYRVKEVWV
;
A
#
# COMPACT_ATOMS: atom_id res chain seq x y z
N MET A 1 -18.23 -40.73 -5.92
CA MET A 1 -17.38 -40.78 -4.71
C MET A 1 -15.98 -40.32 -5.11
N ARG A 2 -15.40 -39.30 -4.46
CA ARG A 2 -13.98 -38.97 -4.64
C ARG A 2 -13.17 -39.98 -3.82
N GLU A 3 -12.39 -40.82 -4.48
CA GLU A 3 -11.43 -41.69 -3.82
C GLU A 3 -10.45 -40.82 -3.04
N LYS A 4 -10.36 -41.04 -1.72
CA LYS A 4 -9.28 -40.48 -0.91
C LYS A 4 -8.03 -41.27 -1.27
N LYS A 5 -7.15 -40.67 -2.07
CA LYS A 5 -5.78 -41.17 -2.22
C LYS A 5 -5.09 -40.96 -0.87
N ASP A 6 -4.76 -42.05 -0.20
CA ASP A 6 -3.95 -42.01 1.01
C ASP A 6 -2.60 -41.37 0.65
N VAL A 7 -2.28 -40.29 1.33
CA VAL A 7 -1.02 -39.58 1.16
C VAL A 7 0.06 -40.40 1.85
N GLU A 8 1.11 -40.77 1.13
CA GLU A 8 2.20 -41.57 1.69
C GLU A 8 2.85 -40.87 2.90
N SER A 9 3.01 -41.62 4.00
CA SER A 9 3.53 -41.10 5.27
C SER A 9 4.95 -40.53 5.16
N SER A 10 5.74 -41.05 4.23
CA SER A 10 7.09 -40.57 3.88
C SER A 10 7.06 -39.12 3.37
N PHE A 11 6.08 -38.79 2.53
CA PHE A 11 5.88 -37.44 2.00
C PHE A 11 5.52 -36.44 3.10
N LEU A 12 4.61 -36.81 4.01
CA LEU A 12 4.23 -35.96 5.14
C LEU A 12 5.41 -35.72 6.10
N PHE A 13 6.22 -36.74 6.36
CA PHE A 13 7.42 -36.62 7.19
C PHE A 13 8.46 -35.68 6.56
N GLU A 14 8.64 -35.76 5.25
CA GLU A 14 9.58 -34.91 4.51
C GLU A 14 9.15 -33.44 4.50
N ILE A 15 7.85 -33.17 4.39
CA ILE A 15 7.25 -31.83 4.48
C ILE A 15 7.48 -31.22 5.86
N CYS A 16 7.22 -31.98 6.93
CA CYS A 16 7.44 -31.54 8.30
C CYS A 16 8.92 -31.24 8.56
N ASN A 17 9.84 -32.11 8.11
CA ASN A 17 11.28 -31.90 8.29
C ASN A 17 11.84 -30.71 7.49
N LYS A 18 11.28 -30.43 6.31
CA LYS A 18 11.69 -29.29 5.47
C LYS A 18 11.06 -27.96 5.90
N GLY A 19 10.20 -27.95 6.92
CA GLY A 19 9.47 -26.75 7.35
C GLY A 19 8.49 -26.21 6.30
N LEU A 20 8.07 -27.06 5.36
CA LEU A 20 7.17 -26.68 4.28
C LEU A 20 5.73 -26.71 4.80
N PHE A 21 5.06 -25.56 4.86
CA PHE A 21 3.66 -25.49 5.26
C PHE A 21 2.76 -25.66 4.04
N LEU A 22 2.17 -26.86 3.86
CA LEU A 22 1.12 -27.07 2.88
C LEU A 22 -0.20 -26.51 3.42
N SER A 23 -0.53 -25.29 3.00
CA SER A 23 -1.86 -24.75 3.25
C SER A 23 -2.88 -25.47 2.35
N PRO A 24 -4.04 -25.91 2.87
CA PRO A 24 -5.13 -26.43 2.05
C PRO A 24 -5.76 -25.35 1.15
N TYR A 25 -5.42 -24.07 1.37
CA TYR A 25 -5.86 -22.92 0.57
C TYR A 25 -4.67 -22.04 0.21
N PRO A 26 -3.75 -22.53 -0.66
CA PRO A 26 -2.57 -21.76 -1.04
C PRO A 26 -2.96 -20.47 -1.77
N GLU A 27 -4.04 -20.50 -2.55
CA GLU A 27 -4.61 -19.33 -3.23
C GLU A 27 -4.97 -18.20 -2.26
N LYS A 28 -5.56 -18.53 -1.10
CA LYS A 28 -5.95 -17.53 -0.10
C LYS A 28 -4.74 -16.85 0.50
N ILE A 29 -3.76 -17.64 0.97
CA ILE A 29 -2.52 -17.11 1.56
C ILE A 29 -1.74 -16.30 0.53
N PHE A 30 -1.61 -16.83 -0.68
CA PHE A 30 -0.91 -16.16 -1.77
C PHE A 30 -1.61 -14.87 -2.17
N SER A 31 -2.95 -14.83 -2.24
CA SER A 31 -3.70 -13.62 -2.55
C SER A 31 -3.57 -12.54 -1.47
N GLU A 32 -3.55 -12.91 -0.19
CA GLU A 32 -3.32 -11.97 0.92
C GLU A 32 -1.89 -11.42 0.89
N TYR A 33 -0.91 -12.28 0.60
CA TYR A 33 0.47 -11.87 0.45
C TYR A 33 0.66 -10.94 -0.75
N LEU A 34 0.12 -11.31 -1.92
CA LEU A 34 0.14 -10.49 -3.12
C LEU A 34 -0.51 -9.12 -2.90
N LYS A 35 -1.68 -9.06 -2.23
CA LYS A 35 -2.33 -7.77 -1.91
C LYS A 35 -1.44 -6.86 -1.06
N LYS A 36 -0.71 -7.43 -0.09
CA LYS A 36 0.21 -6.66 0.76
C LYS A 36 1.46 -6.21 -0.01
N SER A 37 2.03 -7.11 -0.81
CA SER A 37 3.32 -6.90 -1.51
C SER A 37 3.18 -6.11 -2.81
N LEU A 38 2.04 -6.20 -3.49
CA LEU A 38 1.75 -5.52 -4.77
C LEU A 38 0.87 -4.28 -4.59
N SER A 39 0.84 -3.67 -3.41
CA SER A 39 0.14 -2.39 -3.24
C SER A 39 1.01 -1.26 -3.80
N PRO A 40 0.64 -0.63 -4.95
CA PRO A 40 1.48 0.40 -5.53
C PRO A 40 1.53 1.61 -4.60
N TYR A 41 2.69 2.25 -4.57
CA TYR A 41 2.84 3.55 -3.97
C TYR A 41 2.49 4.63 -4.99
N LEU A 42 2.07 5.77 -4.48
CA LEU A 42 1.82 6.98 -5.27
C LEU A 42 2.86 8.01 -4.90
N LEU A 43 3.62 8.44 -5.91
CA LEU A 43 4.48 9.59 -5.86
C LEU A 43 3.66 10.82 -6.22
N ILE A 44 3.46 11.69 -5.24
CA ILE A 44 2.62 12.89 -5.36
C ILE A 44 3.51 14.12 -5.25
N LYS A 45 3.57 14.91 -6.31
CA LYS A 45 4.26 16.20 -6.33
C LYS A 45 3.22 17.31 -6.28
N TYR A 46 3.24 18.15 -5.25
CA TYR A 46 2.31 19.26 -5.07
C TYR A 46 3.03 20.60 -4.93
N SER A 47 2.37 21.67 -5.38
CA SER A 47 2.82 23.04 -5.29
C SER A 47 1.94 23.83 -4.33
N THR A 48 2.57 24.68 -3.52
CA THR A 48 1.89 25.61 -2.61
C THR A 48 2.01 27.06 -3.05
N LYS A 49 2.58 27.34 -4.23
CA LYS A 49 2.90 28.71 -4.67
C LYS A 49 1.67 29.62 -4.74
N ASN A 50 0.55 29.08 -5.25
CA ASN A 50 -0.68 29.84 -5.50
C ASN A 50 -1.73 29.68 -4.38
N LEU A 51 -1.38 29.02 -3.28
CA LEU A 51 -2.31 28.81 -2.17
C LEU A 51 -2.30 30.00 -1.21
N HIS A 52 -3.45 30.30 -0.63
CA HIS A 52 -3.53 31.26 0.46
C HIS A 52 -2.87 30.68 1.73
N GLU A 53 -2.36 31.54 2.61
CA GLU A 53 -1.54 31.09 3.74
C GLU A 53 -2.30 30.21 4.75
N LYS A 54 -3.61 30.43 4.84
CA LYS A 54 -4.54 29.58 5.59
C LYS A 54 -4.59 28.15 5.02
N ASP A 55 -4.65 28.03 3.70
CA ASP A 55 -4.74 26.76 3.00
C ASP A 55 -3.39 26.03 2.98
N LYS A 56 -2.27 26.75 2.88
CA LYS A 56 -0.94 26.16 3.07
C LYS A 56 -0.81 25.52 4.45
N LYS A 57 -1.23 26.23 5.51
CA LYS A 57 -1.21 25.69 6.88
C LYS A 57 -2.15 24.49 7.02
N LYS A 58 -3.35 24.55 6.43
CA LYS A 58 -4.32 23.44 6.42
C LYS A 58 -3.76 22.20 5.71
N LEU A 59 -3.16 22.38 4.53
CA LEU A 59 -2.52 21.31 3.76
C LEU A 59 -1.40 20.64 4.56
N LEU A 60 -0.44 21.43 5.07
CA LEU A 60 0.70 20.89 5.80
C LEU A 60 0.31 20.13 7.07
N ARG A 61 -0.72 20.60 7.79
CA ARG A 61 -1.24 19.90 8.97
C ARG A 61 -1.91 18.59 8.62
N ASN A 62 -2.75 18.56 7.58
CA ASN A 62 -3.49 17.36 7.22
C ASN A 62 -2.61 16.34 6.47
N VAL A 63 -1.67 16.79 5.64
CA VAL A 63 -0.64 15.92 5.04
C VAL A 63 0.12 15.16 6.12
N LYS A 64 0.53 15.83 7.22
CA LYS A 64 1.19 15.15 8.35
C LYS A 64 0.30 14.13 9.07
N LYS A 65 -1.02 14.27 9.02
CA LYS A 65 -1.97 13.32 9.65
C LYS A 65 -2.29 12.14 8.75
N ILE A 66 -2.40 12.38 7.44
CA ILE A 66 -2.79 11.37 6.46
C ILE A 66 -1.57 10.54 6.02
N ALA A 67 -0.43 11.20 5.81
CA ALA A 67 0.79 10.55 5.36
C ALA A 67 1.55 9.93 6.55
N ASP A 68 2.21 8.80 6.33
CA ASP A 68 3.06 8.17 7.35
C ASP A 68 4.28 9.03 7.65
N LYS A 69 4.93 8.77 8.80
CA LYS A 69 6.09 9.55 9.28
C LYS A 69 7.22 9.65 8.24
N ASN A 70 7.34 8.65 7.37
CA ASN A 70 8.37 8.55 6.31
C ASN A 70 7.84 8.81 4.90
N SER A 71 6.58 9.23 4.75
CA SER A 71 5.99 9.46 3.42
C SER A 71 6.52 10.72 2.74
N LYS A 72 7.15 11.64 3.45
CA LYS A 72 7.67 12.87 2.85
C LYS A 72 9.12 12.69 2.43
N ILE A 73 9.34 12.54 1.13
CA ILE A 73 10.69 12.36 0.55
C ILE A 73 11.33 13.67 0.10
N GLY A 74 10.57 14.77 0.02
CA GLY A 74 11.09 16.06 -0.41
C GLY A 74 10.15 17.23 -0.20
N LYS A 75 10.58 18.43 -0.61
CA LYS A 75 9.73 19.63 -0.57
C LYS A 75 8.62 19.51 -1.62
N GLY A 76 7.37 19.42 -1.16
CA GLY A 76 6.23 19.24 -2.05
C GLY A 76 6.17 17.85 -2.70
N VAL A 77 6.86 16.84 -2.15
CA VAL A 77 6.87 15.47 -2.70
C VAL A 77 6.51 14.47 -1.60
N LEU A 78 5.53 13.62 -1.88
CA LEU A 78 5.05 12.57 -1.00
C LEU A 78 5.12 11.22 -1.71
N LEU A 79 5.43 10.18 -0.94
CA LEU A 79 5.32 8.79 -1.31
C LEU A 79 4.33 8.15 -0.32
N ILE A 80 3.14 7.80 -0.79
CA ILE A 80 2.08 7.22 0.05
C ILE A 80 1.55 5.93 -0.55
N LYS A 81 0.97 5.07 0.27
CA LYS A 81 0.21 3.91 -0.24
C LYS A 81 -1.05 4.39 -0.96
N LYS A 82 -1.41 3.72 -2.06
CA LYS A 82 -2.62 4.03 -2.85
C LYS A 82 -3.90 4.10 -2.02
N GLU A 83 -4.04 3.27 -1.00
CA GLU A 83 -5.20 3.25 -0.08
C GLU A 83 -5.44 4.58 0.65
N LYS A 84 -4.38 5.37 0.88
CA LYS A 84 -4.47 6.66 1.59
C LYS A 84 -4.70 7.85 0.66
N PHE A 85 -4.72 7.58 -0.65
CA PHE A 85 -4.78 8.63 -1.65
C PHE A 85 -6.10 9.38 -1.65
N GLU A 86 -7.23 8.68 -1.51
CA GLU A 86 -8.55 9.29 -1.65
C GLU A 86 -8.74 10.46 -0.68
N LYS A 87 -8.41 10.25 0.59
CA LYS A 87 -8.45 11.30 1.63
C LYS A 87 -7.51 12.47 1.33
N LEU A 88 -6.36 12.19 0.72
CA LEU A 88 -5.39 13.22 0.37
C LEU A 88 -5.85 14.02 -0.86
N LYS A 89 -6.45 13.34 -1.83
CA LYS A 89 -7.03 13.91 -3.05
C LYS A 89 -8.16 14.85 -2.70
N GLU A 90 -9.13 14.42 -1.90
CA GLU A 90 -10.23 15.26 -1.40
C GLU A 90 -9.71 16.55 -0.74
N LEU A 91 -8.68 16.43 0.11
CA LEU A 91 -8.04 17.59 0.73
C LEU A 91 -7.42 18.52 -0.32
N MET A 92 -6.61 18.00 -1.24
CA MET A 92 -5.91 18.78 -2.26
C MET A 92 -6.89 19.48 -3.20
N ASP A 93 -7.95 18.78 -3.62
CA ASP A 93 -9.01 19.32 -4.46
C ASP A 93 -9.80 20.41 -3.71
N SER A 94 -10.13 20.20 -2.43
CA SER A 94 -10.87 21.17 -1.60
C SER A 94 -10.17 22.53 -1.46
N ILE A 95 -8.84 22.54 -1.53
CA ILE A 95 -8.03 23.76 -1.43
C ILE A 95 -7.48 24.22 -2.78
N LYS A 96 -7.87 23.56 -3.87
CA LYS A 96 -7.37 23.84 -5.24
C LYS A 96 -5.85 23.82 -5.33
N ALA A 97 -5.20 22.88 -4.66
CA ALA A 97 -3.76 22.68 -4.77
C ALA A 97 -3.41 22.12 -6.16
N ASP A 98 -2.30 22.59 -6.72
CA ASP A 98 -1.74 22.00 -7.95
C ASP A 98 -0.89 20.78 -7.57
N TYR A 99 -1.24 19.60 -8.09
CA TYR A 99 -0.53 18.36 -7.82
C TYR A 99 -0.49 17.43 -9.04
N ARG A 100 0.53 16.57 -9.05
CA ARG A 100 0.71 15.49 -10.02
C ARG A 100 0.92 14.18 -9.28
N VAL A 101 0.36 13.12 -9.81
CA VAL A 101 0.41 11.77 -9.24
C VAL A 101 1.06 10.83 -10.23
N LYS A 102 2.00 10.01 -9.76
CA LYS A 102 2.61 8.93 -10.54
C LYS A 102 2.59 7.66 -9.71
N GLU A 103 2.13 6.56 -10.29
CA GLU A 103 2.23 5.24 -9.68
C GLU A 103 3.68 4.74 -9.70
N VAL A 104 4.14 4.22 -8.58
CA VAL A 104 5.48 3.68 -8.39
C VAL A 104 5.38 2.36 -7.65
N TRP A 105 6.09 1.36 -8.16
CA TRP A 105 6.27 0.07 -7.51
C TRP A 105 7.60 0.11 -6.78
N VAL A 106 7.57 -0.18 -5.48
CA VAL A 106 8.73 -0.14 -4.56
C VAL A 106 8.85 -1.48 -3.88
#